data_AF-A0A9D4E542-F1
#
_entry.id   AF-A0A9D4E542-F1
#
_cell.length_a   1.000
_cell.length_b   1.000
_cell.length_c   1.000
_cell.angle_alpha   90.00
_cell.angle_beta   90.00
_cell.angle_gamma   90.00
#
_symmetry.space_group_name_H-M   'P 1'
#
loop_
_entity.id
_entity.type
_entity.pdbx_description
1 polymer ?
#
loop_
_entity_poly.entity_id
_entity_poly.type
_entity_poly.pdbx_seq_one_letter_code
_entity_poly.pdbx_strand_id
1 'polypeptide(L)'
;MKGCAFHWSQEVLRRVQHEGLADVYRRRGGVSKLIRMLMTLRFLPAPHIRDFETLELMATTDATRRLVVYIRRQWVHGRSFQPRDWSVFR
;
A
#
# COMPACT_ATOMS: atom_id res chain seq x y z
N MET A 1 -6.10 0.66 -18.25
CA MET A 1 -5.20 1.38 -17.33
C MET A 1 -4.03 0.46 -17.01
N LYS A 2 -2.76 0.86 -17.21
CA LYS A 2 -1.61 0.00 -16.90
C LYS A 2 -1.25 0.16 -15.43
N GLY A 3 -1.13 -0.94 -14.69
CA GLY A 3 -0.81 -0.91 -13.26
C GLY A 3 0.64 -0.54 -13.01
N CYS A 4 1.16 0.58 -13.52
CA CYS A 4 2.53 1.00 -13.29
C CYS A 4 2.71 1.65 -11.93
N ALA A 5 3.97 1.84 -11.54
CA ALA A 5 4.37 2.39 -10.27
C ALA A 5 3.74 3.78 -9.97
N PHE A 6 3.54 4.60 -10.99
CA PHE A 6 2.84 5.90 -10.86
C PHE A 6 1.38 5.73 -10.44
N HIS A 7 0.60 4.90 -11.15
CA HIS A 7 -0.81 4.66 -10.82
C HIS A 7 -0.98 3.99 -9.45
N TRP A 8 -0.06 3.09 -9.09
CA TRP A 8 -0.01 2.53 -7.74
C TRP A 8 0.08 3.64 -6.69
N SER A 9 1.06 4.56 -6.80
CA SER A 9 1.22 5.65 -5.83
C SER A 9 0.00 6.57 -5.78
N GLN A 10 -0.61 6.89 -6.93
CA GLN A 10 -1.83 7.70 -6.98
C GLN A 10 -3.01 7.02 -6.28
N GLU A 11 -3.28 5.75 -6.57
CA GLU A 11 -4.43 5.03 -6.00
C GLU A 11 -4.27 4.73 -4.52
N VAL A 12 -3.04 4.45 -4.05
CA VAL A 12 -2.79 4.30 -2.61
C VAL A 12 -3.00 5.63 -1.89
N LEU A 13 -2.51 6.77 -2.42
CA LEU A 13 -2.77 8.08 -1.82
C LEU A 13 -4.26 8.44 -1.82
N ARG A 14 -4.97 8.15 -2.91
CA ARG A 14 -6.43 8.35 -2.97
C ARG A 14 -7.15 7.51 -1.92
N ARG A 15 -6.72 6.26 -1.70
CA ARG A 15 -7.26 5.41 -0.63
C ARG A 15 -6.94 5.96 0.76
N VAL A 16 -5.71 6.43 1.00
CA VAL A 16 -5.32 7.06 2.28
C VAL A 16 -6.23 8.25 2.59
N GLN A 17 -6.55 9.08 1.59
CA GLN A 17 -7.50 10.18 1.75
C GLN A 17 -8.92 9.69 2.04
N HIS A 18 -9.40 8.70 1.29
CA HIS A 18 -10.73 8.10 1.46
C HIS A 18 -10.94 7.54 2.87
N GLU A 19 -9.92 6.90 3.46
CA GLU A 19 -9.99 6.36 4.82
C GLU A 19 -9.78 7.41 5.93
N GLY A 20 -9.66 8.71 5.59
CA GLY A 20 -9.43 9.78 6.56
C GLY A 20 -8.01 9.82 7.13
N LEU A 21 -7.06 9.13 6.51
CA LEU A 21 -5.68 8.98 6.99
C LEU A 21 -4.73 10.08 6.46
N ALA A 22 -5.23 11.04 5.67
CA ALA A 22 -4.41 12.08 5.04
C ALA A 22 -3.62 12.92 6.06
N ASP A 23 -4.25 13.33 7.15
CA ASP A 23 -3.58 14.10 8.21
C ASP A 23 -2.54 13.26 8.96
N VAL A 24 -2.86 11.99 9.20
CA VAL A 24 -1.96 11.05 9.86
C VAL A 24 -0.73 10.77 9.01
N TYR A 25 -0.91 10.66 7.69
CA TYR A 25 0.19 10.51 6.74
C TYR A 25 1.12 11.73 6.73
N ARG A 26 0.57 12.96 6.81
CA ARG A 26 1.35 14.21 6.86
C ARG A 26 2.12 14.37 8.17
N ARG A 27 1.56 13.94 9.30
CA ARG A 27 2.20 14.03 10.61
C ARG A 27 3.29 12.95 10.80
N ARG A 28 4.20 13.11 11.77
CA ARG A 28 5.17 12.06 12.17
C ARG A 28 4.59 11.24 13.32
N GLY A 29 4.52 9.92 13.16
CA GLY A 29 3.97 8.99 14.16
C GLY A 29 3.92 7.53 13.66
N GLY A 30 3.52 6.58 14.53
CA GLY A 30 3.50 5.14 14.23
C GLY A 30 2.60 4.75 13.04
N VAL A 31 1.36 5.26 13.00
CA VAL A 31 0.46 5.01 11.86
C VAL A 31 0.99 5.62 10.56
N SER A 32 1.69 6.75 10.65
CA SER A 32 2.37 7.36 9.51
C SER A 32 3.50 6.47 8.97
N LYS A 33 4.20 5.73 9.85
CA LYS A 33 5.22 4.74 9.45
C LYS A 33 4.60 3.63 8.62
N LEU A 34 3.48 3.04 9.06
CA LEU A 34 2.78 2.00 8.29
C LEU A 34 2.39 2.50 6.89
N ILE A 35 1.75 3.67 6.80
CA ILE A 35 1.32 4.22 5.51
C ILE A 35 2.53 4.48 4.58
N ARG A 36 3.64 4.97 5.12
CA ARG A 36 4.89 5.15 4.34
C ARG A 36 5.47 3.82 3.87
N MET A 37 5.49 2.79 4.72
CA MET A 37 5.96 1.46 4.34
C MET A 37 5.09 0.88 3.20
N LEU A 38 3.77 1.03 3.29
CA LEU A 38 2.84 0.64 2.23
C LEU A 38 3.12 1.38 0.92
N MET A 39 3.36 2.69 0.97
CA MET A 39 3.73 3.49 -0.21
C MET A 39 5.05 3.03 -0.84
N THR A 40 6.00 2.55 -0.03
CA THR A 40 7.31 2.10 -0.51
C THR A 40 7.32 0.70 -1.12
N LEU A 41 6.23 -0.07 -1.06
CA LEU A 41 6.18 -1.43 -1.63
C LEU A 41 6.58 -1.48 -3.11
N ARG A 42 6.33 -0.40 -3.87
CA ARG A 42 6.74 -0.29 -5.29
C ARG A 42 8.25 -0.37 -5.50
N PHE A 43 9.03 -0.15 -4.45
CA PHE A 43 10.49 -0.23 -4.44
C PHE A 43 11.00 -1.57 -3.87
N LEU A 44 10.15 -2.60 -3.83
CA LEU A 44 10.54 -3.96 -3.49
C LEU A 44 10.37 -4.86 -4.73
N PRO A 45 11.31 -5.79 -4.99
CA PRO A 45 11.08 -6.84 -5.97
C PRO A 45 9.85 -7.68 -5.60
N ALA A 46 9.12 -8.20 -6.60
CA ALA A 46 7.90 -8.96 -6.39
C ALA A 46 8.01 -10.09 -5.34
N PRO A 47 9.11 -10.87 -5.27
CA PRO A 47 9.28 -11.89 -4.23
C PRO A 47 9.36 -11.36 -2.80
N HIS A 48 9.75 -10.10 -2.60
CA HIS A 48 9.85 -9.46 -1.28
C HIS A 48 8.58 -8.73 -0.86
N ILE A 49 7.63 -8.53 -1.78
CA ILE A 49 6.31 -7.98 -1.44
C ILE A 49 5.50 -8.95 -0.56
N ARG A 50 5.95 -10.22 -0.40
CA ARG A 50 5.43 -11.15 0.63
C ARG A 50 5.58 -10.61 2.05
N ASP A 51 6.52 -9.72 2.33
CA ASP A 51 6.62 -9.09 3.66
C ASP A 51 5.40 -8.20 4.00
N PHE A 52 4.49 -8.01 3.04
CA PHE A 52 3.20 -7.37 3.23
C PHE A 52 2.38 -7.99 4.37
N GLU A 53 2.42 -9.32 4.57
CA GLU A 53 1.67 -9.95 5.68
C GLU A 53 2.11 -9.40 7.05
N THR A 54 3.39 -9.05 7.21
CA THR A 54 3.90 -8.40 8.43
C THR A 54 3.32 -6.99 8.60
N LEU A 55 3.09 -6.25 7.51
CA LEU A 55 2.46 -4.93 7.55
C LEU A 55 0.99 -5.01 7.96
N GLU A 56 0.30 -6.12 7.68
CA GLU A 56 -1.08 -6.31 8.13
C GLU A 56 -1.19 -6.33 9.65
N LEU A 57 -0.20 -6.95 10.32
CA LEU A 57 -0.15 -7.01 11.78
C LEU A 57 0.04 -5.62 12.43
N MET A 58 0.59 -4.65 11.69
CA MET A 58 0.79 -3.29 12.17
C MET A 58 -0.48 -2.42 12.08
N ALA A 59 -1.54 -2.89 11.43
CA ALA A 59 -2.80 -2.16 11.26
C ALA A 59 -3.70 -2.28 12.50
N THR A 60 -3.56 -1.35 13.45
CA THR A 60 -4.25 -1.39 14.74
C THR A 60 -5.61 -0.68 14.76
N THR A 61 -5.86 0.24 13.82
CA THR A 61 -7.13 0.99 13.69
C THR A 61 -7.96 0.49 12.52
N ASP A 62 -9.28 0.71 12.56
CA ASP A 62 -10.16 0.28 11.47
C ASP A 62 -9.84 0.95 10.13
N ALA A 63 -9.47 2.23 10.15
CA ALA A 63 -9.03 2.94 8.95
C ALA A 63 -7.76 2.30 8.35
N THR A 64 -6.76 1.99 9.18
CA THR A 64 -5.55 1.30 8.71
C THR A 64 -5.83 -0.11 8.21
N ARG A 65 -6.75 -0.86 8.84
CA ARG A 65 -7.15 -2.19 8.40
C ARG A 65 -7.83 -2.14 7.03
N ARG A 66 -8.74 -1.20 6.81
CA ARG A 66 -9.39 -1.02 5.51
C ARG A 66 -8.40 -0.67 4.40
N LEU A 67 -7.43 0.21 4.68
CA LEU A 67 -6.35 0.53 3.74
C LEU A 67 -5.52 -0.72 3.38
N VAL A 68 -5.07 -1.48 4.37
CA VAL A 68 -4.28 -2.69 4.17
C VAL A 68 -5.08 -3.74 3.39
N VAL A 69 -6.32 -4.01 3.78
CA VAL A 69 -7.19 -4.99 3.09
C VAL A 69 -7.41 -4.59 1.62
N TYR A 70 -7.59 -3.29 1.35
CA TYR A 70 -7.68 -2.79 -0.03
C TYR A 70 -6.40 -3.10 -0.83
N ILE A 71 -5.23 -2.77 -0.28
CA ILE A 71 -3.95 -3.03 -0.93
C ILE A 71 -3.77 -4.53 -1.19
N ARG A 72 -4.03 -5.36 -0.18
CA ARG A 72 -3.91 -6.81 -0.28
C ARG A 72 -4.75 -7.36 -1.44
N ARG A 73 -6.03 -7.02 -1.46
CA ARG A 73 -6.99 -7.59 -2.41
C ARG A 73 -6.80 -7.11 -3.83
N GLN A 74 -6.43 -5.85 -4.01
CA GLN A 74 -6.39 -5.25 -5.35
C GLN A 74 -5.00 -5.30 -6.00
N TRP A 75 -3.92 -5.26 -5.21
CA TRP A 75 -2.58 -5.01 -5.74
C TRP A 75 -1.55 -6.09 -5.39
N VAL A 76 -1.70 -6.76 -4.25
CA VAL A 76 -0.80 -7.85 -3.83
C VAL A 76 -1.30 -9.20 -4.37
N HIS A 77 -2.58 -9.50 -4.16
CA HIS A 77 -3.23 -10.75 -4.62
C HIS A 77 -4.31 -10.50 -5.67
N GLY A 78 -4.39 -9.28 -6.21
CA GLY A 78 -5.36 -8.94 -7.24
C GLY A 78 -5.08 -9.66 -8.56
N ARG A 79 -6.13 -9.98 -9.31
CA ARG A 79 -6.00 -10.58 -10.65
C ARG A 79 -5.67 -9.55 -11.73
N SER A 80 -6.14 -8.31 -11.57
CA SER A 80 -6.00 -7.24 -12.57
C SER A 80 -4.63 -6.55 -12.52
N PHE A 81 -4.00 -6.51 -11.35
CA PHE A 81 -2.69 -5.90 -11.14
C PHE A 81 -1.87 -6.81 -10.24
N GLN A 82 -0.75 -7.32 -10.75
CA GLN A 82 0.22 -8.10 -10.01
C GLN A 82 1.39 -7.22 -9.57
N PRO A 83 2.10 -7.58 -8.49
CA PRO A 83 3.30 -6.86 -8.04
C PRO A 83 4.32 -6.49 -9.12
N ARG A 84 4.53 -7.38 -10.11
CA ARG A 84 5.42 -7.13 -11.26
C ARG A 84 4.96 -6.00 -12.19
N ASP A 85 3.68 -5.64 -12.17
CA ASP A 85 3.13 -4.62 -13.05
C ASP A 85 3.44 -3.22 -12.52
N TRP A 86 3.43 -3.06 -11.18
CA TRP A 86 3.58 -1.76 -10.50
C TRP A 86 4.88 -1.60 -9.71
N SER A 87 5.61 -2.68 -9.42
CA SER A 87 6.97 -2.56 -8.87
C SER A 87 7.88 -1.92 -9.92
N VAL A 88 8.83 -1.11 -9.46
CA VAL A 88 9.88 -0.56 -10.33
C VAL A 88 10.96 -1.60 -10.65
N PHE A 89 11.01 -2.69 -9.87
CA PHE A 89 11.88 -3.83 -10.09
C PHE A 89 11.22 -4.78 -11.10
N ARG A 90 11.99 -5.21 -12.11
CA ARG A 90 11.58 -6.16 -13.13
C ARG A 90 12.12 -7.54 -12.86
#